data_AF-A0A933L8M1-F1
#
_entry.id   AF-A0A933L8M1-F1
#
_cell.length_a   1.000
_cell.length_b   1.000
_cell.length_c   1.000
_cell.angle_alpha   90.00
_cell.angle_beta   90.00
_cell.angle_gamma   90.00
#
_symmetry.space_group_name_H-M   'P 1'
#
loop_
_entity.id
_entity.type
_entity.pdbx_description
1 polymer ?
#
loop_
_entity_poly.entity_id
_entity_poly.type
_entity_poly.pdbx_seq_one_letter_code
_entity_poly.pdbx_strand_id
1 'polypeptide(L)'
;MIARWRSARSPRRADLQPEAGRDEGMAMVMCMVFIIIGMMVISPLLGYAATVLHSSRTQTLKTDRAEAARGALRLAMADPKALYDTCSPSGLTTSVTLLKSSELDVPITTKCTTVKSAAELNDTDLRIAMTLTQVGAVAPVGTVGSVYAGSGQADTLAWSAGATTASTGGQVWLPQLAAHALNHPANAGYMMPAWAGSCRVFFPGTYNAAVTINDSVPTFFTSGIYYFEDAVTFGSDAAVVIGEGATEGCTDDQDAAYNAINAPLNHNISGLGATFVFGKTGRLVVTDTGAAGAGPSVVFNSRLVDPTDVGSAASKNVSIISVNGVYSSPSTNLDLDLPGQLHVPKSMLLAGATPVDAATGEYVPSTLVPTVLPALPENPIIDIQFAAGSGGKVFVPGYISVPQGRINIAVAPGMGANKSVELVGGVLAATFTQTVDQPAITSLGMINRIVQKTFKLVATTDQSTPRVSSVAVVQINDYGEFAINSWVTESSGSTP
;
A
#
# COMPACT_ATOMS: atom_id res chain seq x y z
N MET A 1 -72.03 -11.85 -12.38
CA MET A 1 -71.93 -13.11 -11.60
C MET A 1 -72.21 -12.78 -10.14
N ILE A 2 -73.48 -12.79 -9.71
CA ILE A 2 -74.19 -13.92 -9.06
C ILE A 2 -73.56 -14.23 -7.68
N ALA A 3 -74.22 -14.18 -6.53
CA ALA A 3 -75.54 -13.69 -6.12
C ALA A 3 -75.56 -13.56 -4.58
N ARG A 4 -76.26 -12.52 -4.08
CA ARG A 4 -76.83 -12.46 -2.72
C ARG A 4 -77.82 -13.62 -2.54
N TRP A 5 -77.88 -14.23 -1.35
CA TRP A 5 -79.09 -14.91 -0.88
C TRP A 5 -79.46 -14.52 0.55
N ARG A 6 -80.77 -14.35 0.72
CA ARG A 6 -81.49 -13.73 1.83
C ARG A 6 -81.83 -14.72 2.95
N SER A 7 -82.04 -14.13 4.11
CA SER A 7 -82.84 -14.58 5.25
C SER A 7 -84.15 -15.33 4.93
N ALA A 8 -84.52 -16.29 5.78
CA ALA A 8 -85.91 -16.59 6.10
C ALA A 8 -86.05 -16.94 7.60
N ARG A 9 -87.07 -16.33 8.22
CA ARG A 9 -87.47 -16.46 9.63
C ARG A 9 -88.62 -17.46 9.80
N SER A 10 -88.60 -18.15 10.95
CA SER A 10 -89.75 -18.51 11.83
C SER A 10 -90.64 -19.72 11.47
N PRO A 11 -91.49 -20.25 12.39
CA PRO A 11 -91.26 -20.55 13.82
C PRO A 11 -91.99 -21.84 14.33
N ARG A 12 -91.83 -22.08 15.65
CA ARG A 12 -92.77 -22.69 16.63
C ARG A 12 -92.80 -24.21 16.88
N ARG A 13 -92.26 -24.51 18.07
CA ARG A 13 -92.87 -25.15 19.27
C ARG A 13 -93.17 -26.65 19.26
N ALA A 14 -92.41 -27.29 20.18
CA ALA A 14 -92.83 -28.12 21.31
C ALA A 14 -93.45 -29.48 21.02
N ASP A 15 -92.74 -30.54 21.40
CA ASP A 15 -93.19 -31.35 22.53
C ASP A 15 -92.05 -32.14 23.21
N LEU A 16 -92.35 -32.57 24.43
CA LEU A 16 -91.50 -32.95 25.56
C LEU A 16 -90.85 -34.36 25.52
N GLN A 17 -89.61 -34.43 26.04
CA GLN A 17 -88.95 -35.45 26.92
C GLN A 17 -88.89 -36.94 26.49
N PRO A 18 -87.82 -37.72 26.83
CA PRO A 18 -87.20 -37.77 28.16
C PRO A 18 -85.65 -37.72 28.20
N GLU A 19 -85.16 -37.46 29.41
CA GLU A 19 -83.76 -37.48 29.84
C GLU A 19 -83.04 -38.76 29.40
N ALA A 20 -81.94 -38.61 28.67
CA ALA A 20 -80.86 -39.57 28.63
C ALA A 20 -79.64 -38.89 29.25
N GLY A 21 -79.44 -39.13 30.55
CA GLY A 21 -78.22 -38.75 31.25
C GLY A 21 -77.02 -39.37 30.54
N ARG A 22 -76.20 -38.51 29.90
CA ARG A 22 -74.96 -38.93 29.26
C ARG A 22 -73.98 -37.76 29.19
N ASP A 23 -73.10 -37.74 30.19
CA ASP A 23 -71.72 -37.28 30.12
C ASP A 23 -71.40 -35.79 29.87
N GLU A 24 -72.25 -34.85 30.30
CA GLU A 24 -71.85 -33.42 30.36
C GLU A 24 -70.66 -33.17 31.31
N GLY A 25 -70.43 -34.05 32.29
CA GLY A 25 -69.25 -34.01 33.16
C GLY A 25 -67.93 -34.39 32.47
N MET A 26 -67.95 -35.35 31.53
CA MET A 26 -66.74 -35.85 30.86
C MET A 26 -66.22 -34.89 29.77
N ALA A 27 -67.11 -34.14 29.12
CA ALA A 27 -66.73 -33.12 28.14
C ALA A 27 -65.93 -31.98 28.79
N MET A 28 -66.33 -31.53 29.98
CA MET A 28 -65.57 -30.54 30.75
C MET A 28 -64.20 -31.08 31.19
N VAL A 29 -64.14 -32.35 31.63
CA VAL A 29 -62.87 -32.99 32.01
C VAL A 29 -61.92 -33.11 30.81
N MET A 30 -62.40 -33.55 29.64
CA MET A 30 -61.59 -33.60 28.42
C MET A 30 -61.09 -32.21 27.99
N CYS A 31 -61.95 -31.19 28.03
CA CYS A 31 -61.54 -29.82 27.71
C CYS A 31 -60.45 -29.31 28.66
N MET A 32 -60.58 -29.60 29.95
CA MET A 32 -59.58 -29.23 30.96
C MET A 32 -58.25 -29.96 30.73
N VAL A 33 -58.27 -31.25 30.39
CA VAL A 33 -57.07 -32.03 30.05
C VAL A 33 -56.37 -31.48 28.80
N PHE A 34 -57.12 -31.14 27.74
CA PHE A 34 -56.53 -30.55 26.54
C PHE A 34 -55.94 -29.16 26.79
N ILE A 35 -56.54 -28.34 27.66
CA ILE A 35 -55.98 -27.05 28.06
C ILE A 35 -54.67 -27.25 28.86
N ILE A 36 -54.62 -28.23 29.78
CA ILE A 36 -53.42 -28.54 30.57
C ILE A 36 -52.29 -29.04 29.67
N ILE A 37 -52.57 -29.98 28.76
CA ILE A 37 -51.59 -30.50 27.79
C ILE A 37 -51.15 -29.38 26.85
N GLY A 38 -52.07 -28.55 26.37
CA GLY A 38 -51.78 -27.38 25.54
C GLY A 38 -50.85 -26.39 26.25
N MET A 39 -51.11 -26.07 27.53
CA MET A 39 -50.22 -25.21 28.31
C MET A 39 -48.84 -25.84 28.55
N MET A 40 -48.77 -27.15 28.78
CA MET A 40 -47.49 -27.87 28.93
C MET A 40 -46.62 -27.81 27.68
N VAL A 41 -47.21 -27.72 26.48
CA VAL A 41 -46.46 -27.62 25.21
C VAL A 41 -46.15 -26.16 24.85
N ILE A 42 -47.11 -25.25 25.04
CA ILE A 42 -46.96 -23.84 24.64
C ILE A 42 -45.96 -23.10 25.53
N SER A 43 -45.96 -23.36 26.84
CA SER A 43 -45.09 -22.64 27.78
C SER A 43 -43.58 -22.81 27.49
N PRO A 44 -43.04 -24.03 27.24
CA PRO A 44 -41.63 -24.19 26.86
C PRO A 44 -41.31 -23.65 25.47
N LEU A 45 -42.25 -23.69 24.50
CA LEU A 45 -42.06 -23.09 23.17
C LEU A 45 -41.92 -21.56 23.25
N LEU A 46 -42.77 -20.90 24.04
CA LEU A 46 -42.66 -19.46 24.28
C LEU A 46 -41.37 -19.11 25.03
N GLY A 47 -40.96 -19.93 26.00
CA GLY A 47 -39.68 -19.79 26.70
C GLY A 47 -38.48 -19.89 25.75
N TYR A 48 -38.49 -20.88 24.85
CA TYR A 48 -37.46 -21.03 23.82
C TYR A 48 -37.43 -19.84 22.85
N ALA A 49 -38.59 -19.43 22.32
CA ALA A 49 -38.69 -18.29 21.42
C ALA A 49 -38.18 -16.98 22.06
N ALA A 50 -38.54 -16.72 23.32
CA ALA A 50 -38.03 -15.58 24.07
C ALA A 50 -36.50 -15.64 24.22
N THR A 51 -35.95 -16.82 24.49
CA THR A 51 -34.50 -17.04 24.64
C THR A 51 -33.76 -16.82 23.33
N VAL A 52 -34.28 -17.32 22.21
CA VAL A 52 -33.69 -17.14 20.87
C VAL A 52 -33.75 -15.69 20.42
N LEU A 53 -34.87 -15.00 20.63
CA LEU A 53 -35.00 -13.58 20.30
C LEU A 53 -34.03 -12.72 21.13
N HIS A 54 -33.87 -13.04 22.41
CA HIS A 54 -32.91 -12.35 23.28
C HIS A 54 -31.46 -12.61 22.82
N SER A 55 -31.12 -13.87 22.52
CA SER A 55 -29.81 -14.26 22.00
C SER A 55 -29.49 -13.56 20.68
N SER A 56 -30.41 -13.57 19.72
CA SER A 56 -30.25 -12.91 18.42
C SER A 56 -30.01 -11.40 18.57
N ARG A 57 -30.82 -10.71 19.39
CA ARG A 57 -30.64 -9.27 19.65
C ARG A 57 -29.27 -8.96 20.26
N THR A 58 -28.78 -9.79 21.18
CA THR A 58 -27.45 -9.60 21.77
C THR A 58 -26.32 -9.84 20.77
N GLN A 59 -26.48 -10.78 19.83
CA GLN A 59 -25.49 -11.00 18.76
C GLN A 59 -25.45 -9.84 17.76
N THR A 60 -26.60 -9.31 17.34
CA THR A 60 -26.66 -8.13 16.47
C THR A 60 -25.98 -6.93 17.13
N LEU A 61 -26.33 -6.63 18.39
CA LEU A 61 -25.71 -5.53 19.13
C LEU A 61 -24.19 -5.70 19.33
N LYS A 62 -23.70 -6.93 19.50
CA LYS A 62 -22.25 -7.21 19.55
C LYS A 62 -21.58 -6.93 18.20
N THR A 63 -22.23 -7.32 17.12
CA THR A 63 -21.71 -7.17 15.75
C THR A 63 -21.64 -5.69 15.36
N ASP A 64 -22.72 -4.95 15.55
CA ASP A 64 -22.78 -3.51 15.22
C ASP A 64 -21.71 -2.72 15.99
N ARG A 65 -21.51 -3.05 17.27
CA ARG A 65 -20.49 -2.41 18.11
C ARG A 65 -19.07 -2.81 17.77
N ALA A 66 -18.85 -4.07 17.37
CA ALA A 66 -17.56 -4.51 16.89
C ALA A 66 -17.18 -3.78 15.60
N GLU A 67 -18.12 -3.63 14.66
CA GLU A 67 -17.90 -2.87 13.43
C GLU A 67 -17.67 -1.39 13.72
N ALA A 68 -18.41 -0.79 14.65
CA ALA A 68 -18.19 0.60 15.05
C ALA A 68 -16.78 0.79 15.66
N ALA A 69 -16.36 -0.09 16.59
CA ALA A 69 -15.01 -0.03 17.19
C ALA A 69 -13.89 -0.24 16.16
N ARG A 70 -14.10 -1.11 15.17
CA ARG A 70 -13.18 -1.30 14.04
C ARG A 70 -13.13 -0.07 13.14
N GLY A 71 -14.30 0.47 12.79
CA GLY A 71 -14.43 1.69 11.98
C GLY A 71 -13.71 2.88 12.61
N ALA A 72 -13.84 3.06 13.93
CA ALA A 72 -13.14 4.13 14.65
C ALA A 72 -11.61 3.98 14.61
N LEU A 73 -11.08 2.75 14.61
CA LEU A 73 -9.64 2.52 14.40
C LEU A 73 -9.22 2.79 12.96
N ARG A 74 -10.01 2.36 11.96
CA ARG A 74 -9.73 2.67 10.54
C ARG A 74 -9.65 4.18 10.32
N LEU A 75 -10.61 4.92 10.87
CA LEU A 75 -10.61 6.38 10.80
C LEU A 75 -9.41 7.01 11.50
N ALA A 76 -9.03 6.52 12.68
CA ALA A 76 -7.85 7.00 13.39
C ALA A 76 -6.54 6.74 12.63
N MET A 77 -6.51 5.74 11.75
CA MET A 77 -5.35 5.37 10.94
C MET A 77 -5.42 5.88 9.50
N ALA A 78 -6.49 6.60 9.13
CA ALA A 78 -6.65 7.16 7.80
C ALA A 78 -5.56 8.18 7.46
N ASP A 79 -5.09 8.94 8.46
CA ASP A 79 -3.93 9.82 8.34
C ASP A 79 -2.85 9.40 9.36
N PRO A 80 -1.90 8.54 8.96
CA PRO A 80 -0.85 8.07 9.85
C PRO A 80 0.09 9.19 10.32
N LYS A 81 0.28 10.24 9.51
CA LYS A 81 1.12 11.40 9.87
C LYS A 81 0.47 12.17 11.01
N ALA A 82 -0.82 12.52 10.86
CA ALA A 82 -1.57 13.20 11.92
C ALA A 82 -1.67 12.33 13.18
N LEU A 83 -1.83 11.01 13.01
CA LEU A 83 -1.81 10.04 14.10
C LEU A 83 -0.46 10.05 14.84
N TYR A 84 0.66 10.02 14.11
CA TYR A 84 2.00 10.11 14.69
C TYR A 84 2.19 11.43 15.44
N ASP A 85 1.83 12.57 14.84
CA ASP A 85 2.01 13.88 15.45
C ASP A 85 1.17 14.03 16.74
N THR A 86 -0.04 13.47 16.74
CA THR A 86 -0.95 13.49 17.90
C THR A 86 -0.53 12.52 19.00
N CYS A 87 -0.07 11.31 18.63
CA CYS A 87 0.33 10.27 19.59
C CYS A 87 1.80 10.36 20.01
N SER A 88 2.63 11.13 19.31
CA SER A 88 4.03 11.38 19.62
C SER A 88 4.29 11.75 21.09
N PRO A 89 3.52 12.66 21.73
CA PRO A 89 3.69 12.99 23.14
C PRO A 89 3.17 11.90 24.11
N SER A 90 2.49 10.85 23.63
CA SER A 90 2.04 9.74 24.47
C SER A 90 3.24 8.91 24.97
N GLY A 91 3.14 8.40 26.19
CA GLY A 91 4.14 7.53 26.80
C GLY A 91 3.63 6.11 27.01
N LEU A 92 4.47 5.25 27.60
CA LEU A 92 4.08 3.90 28.03
C LEU A 92 2.86 3.91 28.98
N THR A 93 2.74 4.96 29.81
CA THR A 93 1.68 5.10 30.84
C THR A 93 0.69 6.23 30.56
N THR A 94 1.01 7.13 29.64
CA THR A 94 0.22 8.34 29.36
C THR A 94 -0.50 8.16 28.05
N SER A 95 -1.81 7.93 28.10
CA SER A 95 -2.64 7.78 26.90
C SER A 95 -3.12 9.14 26.39
N VAL A 96 -3.02 9.36 25.08
CA VAL A 96 -3.65 10.49 24.39
C VAL A 96 -4.97 10.02 23.79
N THR A 97 -6.02 10.86 23.86
CA THR A 97 -7.32 10.57 23.23
C THR A 97 -7.32 11.13 21.83
N LEU A 98 -7.53 10.27 20.84
CA LEU A 98 -7.49 10.63 19.41
C LEU A 98 -8.83 11.14 18.91
N LEU A 99 -9.86 10.36 19.18
CA LEU A 99 -11.22 10.62 18.75
C LEU A 99 -12.16 10.34 19.92
N LYS A 100 -13.06 11.27 20.12
CA LYS A 100 -14.25 11.10 20.94
C LYS A 100 -15.42 11.45 20.03
N SER A 101 -15.88 10.48 19.24
CA SER A 101 -16.96 10.73 18.30
C SER A 101 -18.28 10.79 19.07
N SER A 102 -18.80 12.00 19.27
CA SER A 102 -20.23 12.20 19.54
C SER A 102 -21.08 12.08 18.27
N GLU A 103 -20.45 11.94 17.10
CA GLU A 103 -21.09 11.91 15.77
C GLU A 103 -21.36 10.51 15.22
N LEU A 104 -20.80 9.45 15.86
CA LEU A 104 -21.15 8.07 15.53
C LEU A 104 -22.35 7.63 16.38
N ASP A 105 -23.27 6.86 15.77
CA ASP A 105 -24.46 6.29 16.44
C ASP A 105 -24.11 5.46 17.70
N VAL A 106 -22.88 4.96 17.77
CA VAL A 106 -22.30 4.34 18.96
C VAL A 106 -21.15 5.22 19.46
N PRO A 107 -21.22 5.76 20.68
CA PRO A 107 -20.15 6.58 21.23
C PRO A 107 -18.91 5.70 21.46
N ILE A 108 -17.79 6.11 20.85
CA ILE A 108 -16.51 5.42 20.94
C ILE A 108 -15.43 6.40 21.36
N THR A 109 -14.61 5.95 22.31
CA THR A 109 -13.38 6.63 22.69
C THR A 109 -12.19 5.84 22.13
N THR A 110 -11.37 6.50 21.32
CA THR A 110 -10.11 5.95 20.80
C THR A 110 -8.94 6.58 21.53
N LYS A 111 -8.06 5.76 22.10
CA LYS A 111 -6.84 6.18 22.80
C LYS A 111 -5.60 5.62 22.12
N CYS A 112 -4.49 6.35 22.22
CA CYS A 112 -3.18 5.85 21.84
C CYS A 112 -2.15 5.96 22.96
N THR A 113 -1.25 4.98 23.01
CA THR A 113 -0.10 4.94 23.92
C THR A 113 1.13 4.47 23.14
N THR A 114 2.28 5.14 23.32
CA THR A 114 3.56 4.69 22.77
C THR A 114 4.05 3.46 23.53
N VAL A 115 4.20 2.34 22.83
CA VAL A 115 4.70 1.07 23.38
C VAL A 115 6.22 0.97 23.24
N LYS A 116 6.76 1.49 22.13
CA LYS A 116 8.18 1.44 21.80
C LYS A 116 8.53 2.65 20.95
N SER A 117 9.71 3.21 21.14
CA SER A 117 10.33 4.17 20.24
C SER A 117 11.70 3.63 19.82
N ALA A 118 11.97 3.59 18.52
CA ALA A 118 13.34 3.48 18.03
C ALA A 118 13.93 4.89 17.96
N ALA A 119 15.17 5.10 18.42
CA ALA A 119 15.87 6.34 18.15
C ALA A 119 16.35 6.37 16.69
N GLU A 120 16.85 7.53 16.25
CA GLU A 120 17.66 7.64 15.04
C GLU A 120 18.75 6.55 15.06
N LEU A 121 18.89 5.80 13.97
CA LEU A 121 19.91 4.74 13.86
C LEU A 121 21.29 5.40 13.83
N ASN A 122 22.32 4.74 14.38
CA ASN A 122 23.66 5.26 14.17
C ASN A 122 24.01 5.14 12.67
N ASP A 123 24.89 6.01 12.18
CA ASP A 123 25.36 5.94 10.79
C ASP A 123 25.97 4.57 10.41
N THR A 124 26.46 3.82 11.40
CA THR A 124 26.97 2.46 11.22
C THR A 124 25.89 1.39 11.07
N ASP A 125 24.70 1.64 11.61
CA ASP A 125 23.53 0.76 11.49
C ASP A 125 22.76 1.03 10.19
N LEU A 126 22.97 2.21 9.62
CA LEU A 126 22.48 2.63 8.33
C LEU A 126 23.34 2.06 7.20
N ARG A 127 22.69 1.55 6.16
CA ARG A 127 23.36 1.20 4.90
C ARG A 127 24.02 2.42 4.28
N ILE A 128 24.94 2.20 3.34
CA ILE A 128 25.54 3.33 2.62
C ILE A 128 24.47 4.09 1.83
N ALA A 129 24.44 5.40 2.00
CA ALA A 129 23.41 6.29 1.47
C ALA A 129 23.56 6.50 -0.03
N MET A 130 24.80 6.61 -0.50
CA MET A 130 25.10 6.83 -1.91
C MET A 130 26.35 6.09 -2.37
N THR A 131 26.26 5.39 -3.50
CA THR A 131 27.39 4.70 -4.14
C THR A 131 27.39 4.96 -5.64
N LEU A 132 28.54 5.34 -6.18
CA LEU A 132 28.76 5.49 -7.63
C LEU A 132 29.80 4.49 -8.14
N THR A 133 29.43 3.68 -9.13
CA THR A 133 30.23 2.53 -9.56
C THR A 133 31.15 2.81 -10.75
N GLN A 134 30.89 3.86 -11.54
CA GLN A 134 31.73 4.22 -12.69
C GLN A 134 32.96 5.01 -12.25
N VAL A 135 34.13 4.68 -12.82
CA VAL A 135 35.39 5.41 -12.57
C VAL A 135 35.23 6.90 -12.86
N GLY A 136 35.68 7.76 -11.94
CA GLY A 136 35.63 9.21 -12.06
C GLY A 136 34.26 9.84 -11.78
N ALA A 137 33.24 9.05 -11.43
CA ALA A 137 31.94 9.58 -11.02
C ALA A 137 32.06 10.34 -9.68
N VAL A 138 31.31 11.45 -9.57
CA VAL A 138 31.32 12.33 -8.40
C VAL A 138 29.91 12.42 -7.83
N ALA A 139 29.79 12.41 -6.50
CA ALA A 139 28.51 12.58 -5.83
C ALA A 139 27.88 13.96 -6.19
N PRO A 140 26.57 14.01 -6.48
CA PRO A 140 25.87 15.25 -6.80
C PRO A 140 25.75 16.19 -5.59
N VAL A 141 25.42 17.44 -5.86
CA VAL A 141 25.09 18.43 -4.84
C VAL A 141 23.73 18.07 -4.21
N GLY A 142 23.61 18.25 -2.90
CA GLY A 142 22.42 17.85 -2.14
C GLY A 142 22.47 16.39 -1.66
N THR A 143 23.65 15.76 -1.71
CA THR A 143 23.84 14.42 -1.14
C THR A 143 23.67 14.44 0.38
N VAL A 144 22.84 13.53 0.90
CA VAL A 144 22.53 13.35 2.33
C VAL A 144 22.86 11.92 2.77
N GLY A 145 23.42 11.79 3.97
CA GLY A 145 23.94 10.53 4.51
C GLY A 145 25.35 10.18 4.03
N SER A 146 25.83 8.99 4.42
CA SER A 146 27.20 8.54 4.14
C SER A 146 27.39 8.10 2.68
N VAL A 147 28.33 8.73 1.97
CA VAL A 147 28.77 8.31 0.64
C VAL A 147 29.78 7.17 0.76
N TYR A 148 29.69 6.16 -0.10
CA TYR A 148 30.67 5.09 -0.17
C TYR A 148 32.05 5.65 -0.49
N ALA A 149 33.04 5.38 0.37
CA ALA A 149 34.40 5.90 0.20
C ALA A 149 35.07 5.46 -1.11
N GLY A 150 34.69 4.29 -1.64
CA GLY A 150 35.18 3.78 -2.92
C GLY A 150 34.42 4.27 -4.15
N SER A 151 33.50 5.24 -4.00
CA SER A 151 32.75 5.78 -5.14
C SER A 151 33.69 6.43 -6.15
N GLY A 152 33.52 6.11 -7.44
CA GLY A 152 34.29 6.71 -8.52
C GLY A 152 35.78 6.35 -8.56
N GLN A 153 36.24 5.38 -7.76
CA GLN A 153 37.64 4.96 -7.72
C GLN A 153 38.04 4.18 -8.98
N ALA A 154 39.35 4.09 -9.24
CA ALA A 154 39.89 3.38 -10.40
C ALA A 154 39.69 1.85 -10.33
N ASP A 155 39.62 1.28 -9.13
CA ASP A 155 39.27 -0.13 -8.92
C ASP A 155 37.76 -0.31 -9.03
N THR A 156 37.30 -0.78 -10.20
CA THR A 156 35.89 -1.00 -10.51
C THR A 156 35.24 -2.14 -9.70
N LEU A 157 36.04 -2.99 -9.04
CA LEU A 157 35.54 -4.11 -8.24
C LEU A 157 35.31 -3.74 -6.77
N ALA A 158 35.97 -2.69 -6.26
CA ALA A 158 35.98 -2.33 -4.85
C ALA A 158 34.57 -2.18 -4.26
N TRP A 159 33.67 -1.50 -4.97
CA TRP A 159 32.29 -1.28 -4.51
C TRP A 159 31.49 -2.59 -4.42
N SER A 160 31.68 -3.50 -5.38
CA SER A 160 30.96 -4.76 -5.45
C SER A 160 31.40 -5.72 -4.34
N ALA A 161 32.68 -5.68 -3.94
CA ALA A 161 33.19 -6.43 -2.79
C ALA A 161 32.62 -5.92 -1.45
N GLY A 162 32.25 -4.64 -1.38
CA GLY A 162 31.56 -4.03 -0.24
C GLY A 162 30.04 -4.13 -0.27
N ALA A 163 29.47 -4.81 -1.28
CA ALA A 163 28.03 -4.89 -1.47
C ALA A 163 27.41 -6.15 -0.83
N THR A 164 26.18 -6.03 -0.35
CA THR A 164 25.38 -7.16 0.14
C THR A 164 23.96 -7.11 -0.37
N THR A 165 23.29 -8.27 -0.39
CA THR A 165 21.91 -8.41 -0.87
C THR A 165 20.87 -7.97 0.16
N ALA A 166 21.27 -7.88 1.43
CA ALA A 166 20.47 -7.35 2.51
C ALA A 166 20.81 -5.87 2.78
N SER A 167 19.86 -5.13 3.34
CA SER A 167 20.11 -3.77 3.82
C SER A 167 20.90 -3.83 5.14
N THR A 168 22.22 -4.00 5.04
CA THR A 168 23.14 -4.07 6.19
C THR A 168 23.83 -2.73 6.42
N GLY A 169 24.01 -2.36 7.69
CA GLY A 169 24.71 -1.14 8.09
C GLY A 169 26.15 -1.06 7.56
N GLY A 170 26.56 0.12 7.10
CA GLY A 170 27.90 0.40 6.56
C GLY A 170 28.25 -0.30 5.24
N GLN A 171 27.32 -1.07 4.64
CA GLN A 171 27.53 -1.78 3.38
C GLN A 171 26.74 -1.18 2.23
N VAL A 172 27.21 -1.40 1.00
CA VAL A 172 26.47 -1.06 -0.21
C VAL A 172 25.34 -2.06 -0.37
N TRP A 173 24.11 -1.60 -0.59
CA TRP A 173 22.98 -2.51 -0.79
C TRP A 173 22.78 -2.80 -2.28
N LEU A 174 22.94 -4.05 -2.69
CA LEU A 174 22.65 -4.53 -4.04
C LEU A 174 21.49 -5.55 -3.95
N PRO A 175 20.24 -5.07 -3.92
CA PRO A 175 19.08 -5.94 -3.78
C PRO A 175 18.93 -6.89 -4.98
N GLN A 176 18.34 -8.05 -4.72
CA GLN A 176 17.94 -9.00 -5.75
C GLN A 176 16.64 -8.53 -6.43
N LEU A 177 16.38 -9.03 -7.63
CA LEU A 177 15.11 -8.81 -8.31
C LEU A 177 14.03 -9.69 -7.68
N ALA A 178 12.84 -9.13 -7.51
CA ALA A 178 11.65 -9.87 -7.13
C ALA A 178 10.99 -10.51 -8.37
N ALA A 179 10.18 -11.54 -8.17
CA ALA A 179 9.39 -12.11 -9.26
C ALA A 179 8.37 -11.08 -9.76
N HIS A 180 8.23 -10.92 -11.07
CA HIS A 180 7.21 -10.07 -11.66
C HIS A 180 6.18 -10.90 -12.42
N ALA A 181 5.03 -10.29 -12.68
CA ALA A 181 4.01 -10.92 -13.48
C ALA A 181 4.29 -10.76 -14.98
N LEU A 182 4.08 -11.84 -15.72
CA LEU A 182 4.30 -11.92 -17.18
C LEU A 182 3.09 -11.47 -18.00
N ASN A 183 2.02 -11.01 -17.33
CA ASN A 183 0.91 -10.38 -18.04
C ASN A 183 1.35 -9.00 -18.58
N HIS A 184 0.69 -8.58 -19.65
CA HIS A 184 0.92 -7.27 -20.28
C HIS A 184 -0.33 -6.40 -20.12
N PRO A 185 -0.43 -5.59 -19.04
CA PRO A 185 -1.53 -4.65 -18.87
C PRO A 185 -1.54 -3.56 -19.95
N ALA A 186 -2.65 -2.85 -20.08
CA ALA A 186 -2.77 -1.75 -21.03
C ALA A 186 -1.81 -0.59 -20.72
N ASN A 187 -1.00 -0.18 -21.71
CA ASN A 187 -0.05 0.94 -21.58
C ASN A 187 -0.74 2.32 -21.43
N ALA A 188 -2.03 2.42 -21.76
CA ALA A 188 -2.83 3.62 -21.54
C ALA A 188 -3.46 3.68 -20.13
N GLY A 189 -3.31 2.62 -19.33
CA GLY A 189 -4.00 2.45 -18.05
C GLY A 189 -5.49 2.14 -18.22
N TYR A 190 -6.16 2.00 -17.09
CA TYR A 190 -7.59 1.71 -16.96
C TYR A 190 -8.25 2.89 -16.27
N MET A 191 -9.44 3.28 -16.70
CA MET A 191 -10.15 4.41 -16.07
C MET A 191 -11.06 3.91 -14.96
N MET A 192 -11.06 4.60 -13.82
CA MET A 192 -12.09 4.46 -12.81
C MET A 192 -13.41 5.07 -13.32
N PRO A 193 -14.56 4.51 -12.93
CA PRO A 193 -15.85 5.08 -13.27
C PRO A 193 -16.03 6.44 -12.59
N ALA A 194 -16.87 7.30 -13.18
CA ALA A 194 -17.02 8.69 -12.74
C ALA A 194 -17.44 8.82 -11.26
N TRP A 195 -18.25 7.88 -10.77
CA TRP A 195 -18.68 7.84 -9.36
C TRP A 195 -17.56 7.50 -8.38
N ALA A 196 -16.45 6.95 -8.85
CA ALA A 196 -15.26 6.59 -8.08
C ALA A 196 -14.08 7.56 -8.32
N GLY A 197 -14.32 8.77 -8.82
CA GLY A 197 -13.32 9.85 -8.84
C GLY A 197 -12.56 10.07 -10.14
N SER A 198 -12.87 9.36 -11.24
CA SER A 198 -12.24 9.56 -12.57
C SER A 198 -10.69 9.54 -12.55
N CYS A 199 -10.13 8.52 -11.93
CA CYS A 199 -8.69 8.24 -11.80
C CYS A 199 -8.21 7.32 -12.93
N ARG A 200 -7.00 7.54 -13.47
CA ARG A 200 -6.32 6.58 -14.36
C ARG A 200 -5.50 5.62 -13.51
N VAL A 201 -5.65 4.32 -13.74
CA VAL A 201 -5.03 3.28 -12.91
C VAL A 201 -4.15 2.38 -13.75
N PHE A 202 -2.96 2.07 -13.24
CA PHE A 202 -2.06 1.07 -13.80
C PHE A 202 -1.93 -0.11 -12.84
N PHE A 203 -1.78 -1.32 -13.40
CA PHE A 203 -1.64 -2.56 -12.64
C PHE A 203 -0.25 -3.18 -12.82
N PRO A 204 0.31 -3.86 -11.81
CA PRO A 204 1.57 -4.58 -11.90
C PRO A 204 1.60 -5.59 -13.05
N GLY A 205 2.76 -5.68 -13.71
CA GLY A 205 2.97 -6.52 -14.87
C GLY A 205 4.15 -6.06 -15.73
N THR A 206 4.22 -6.57 -16.94
CA THR A 206 5.30 -6.29 -17.90
C THR A 206 4.84 -5.35 -19.00
N TYR A 207 5.50 -4.21 -19.13
CA TYR A 207 5.23 -3.16 -20.09
C TYR A 207 6.36 -3.14 -21.13
N ASN A 208 6.04 -3.65 -22.32
CA ASN A 208 6.97 -3.79 -23.44
C ASN A 208 6.94 -2.60 -24.42
N ALA A 209 6.08 -1.61 -24.17
CA ALA A 209 6.02 -0.37 -24.93
C ALA A 209 5.90 0.82 -23.99
N ALA A 210 6.26 2.00 -24.50
CA ALA A 210 6.29 3.22 -23.73
C ALA A 210 4.94 3.54 -23.06
N VAL A 211 5.01 3.97 -21.80
CA VAL A 211 3.89 4.52 -21.04
C VAL A 211 4.10 6.03 -20.97
N THR A 212 3.16 6.81 -21.49
CA THR A 212 3.26 8.28 -21.48
C THR A 212 2.03 8.88 -20.82
N ILE A 213 2.26 9.71 -19.81
CA ILE A 213 1.24 10.47 -19.09
C ILE A 213 1.62 11.94 -19.20
N ASN A 214 0.90 12.67 -20.04
CA ASN A 214 1.16 14.07 -20.36
C ASN A 214 -0.11 14.92 -20.28
N ASP A 215 -1.04 14.49 -19.43
CA ASP A 215 -2.32 15.14 -19.18
C ASP A 215 -2.50 15.37 -17.67
N SER A 216 -3.56 16.06 -17.29
CA SER A 216 -3.89 16.39 -15.90
C SER A 216 -4.78 15.35 -15.23
N VAL A 217 -5.01 14.18 -15.84
CA VAL A 217 -5.82 13.12 -15.23
C VAL A 217 -5.02 12.54 -14.06
N PRO A 218 -5.55 12.58 -12.81
CA PRO A 218 -4.89 11.96 -11.68
C PRO A 218 -4.62 10.49 -11.99
N THR A 219 -3.38 10.06 -11.78
CA THR A 219 -2.95 8.70 -12.07
C THR A 219 -2.47 7.99 -10.82
N PHE A 220 -2.90 6.75 -10.66
CA PHE A 220 -2.47 5.83 -9.61
C PHE A 220 -1.85 4.57 -10.22
N PHE A 221 -0.64 4.21 -9.79
CA PHE A 221 -0.10 2.88 -10.02
C PHE A 221 -0.39 2.06 -8.77
N THR A 222 -1.18 0.99 -8.88
CA THR A 222 -1.49 0.11 -7.73
C THR A 222 -0.24 -0.56 -7.17
N SER A 223 -0.25 -1.00 -5.90
CA SER A 223 0.91 -1.59 -5.24
C SER A 223 1.38 -2.87 -5.91
N GLY A 224 2.69 -3.02 -6.13
CA GLY A 224 3.24 -4.22 -6.76
C GLY A 224 4.53 -3.98 -7.54
N ILE A 225 4.87 -4.93 -8.41
CA ILE A 225 6.12 -4.93 -9.19
C ILE A 225 5.80 -4.65 -10.66
N TYR A 226 6.41 -3.61 -11.20
CA TYR A 226 6.26 -3.19 -12.59
C TYR A 226 7.57 -3.42 -13.31
N TYR A 227 7.53 -4.18 -14.40
CA TYR A 227 8.69 -4.35 -15.27
C TYR A 227 8.51 -3.55 -16.55
N PHE A 228 9.40 -2.59 -16.81
CA PHE A 228 9.37 -1.74 -18.00
C PHE A 228 10.57 -2.05 -18.89
N GLU A 229 10.29 -2.36 -20.15
CA GLU A 229 11.30 -2.53 -21.19
C GLU A 229 11.50 -1.29 -22.08
N ASP A 230 10.60 -0.31 -21.94
CA ASP A 230 10.59 0.96 -22.67
C ASP A 230 10.29 2.12 -21.71
N ALA A 231 10.36 3.36 -22.19
CA ALA A 231 10.28 4.56 -21.36
C ALA A 231 8.91 4.74 -20.69
N VAL A 232 8.94 5.10 -19.41
CA VAL A 232 7.80 5.63 -18.66
C VAL A 232 8.01 7.13 -18.51
N THR A 233 7.16 7.92 -19.18
CA THR A 233 7.27 9.38 -19.24
C THR A 233 6.12 10.05 -18.51
N PHE A 234 6.46 10.85 -17.50
CA PHE A 234 5.54 11.74 -16.78
C PHE A 234 5.85 13.18 -17.20
N GLY A 235 4.92 13.78 -17.92
CA GLY A 235 5.06 15.09 -18.57
C GLY A 235 3.98 16.09 -18.15
N SER A 236 4.13 17.34 -18.58
CA SER A 236 3.12 18.39 -18.40
C SER A 236 2.66 18.52 -16.93
N ASP A 237 1.35 18.53 -16.67
CA ASP A 237 0.74 18.65 -15.33
C ASP A 237 0.35 17.28 -14.72
N ALA A 238 1.08 16.21 -15.06
CA ALA A 238 0.78 14.87 -14.58
C ALA A 238 0.89 14.76 -13.05
N ALA A 239 -0.18 14.29 -12.41
CA ALA A 239 -0.22 13.97 -10.98
C ALA A 239 -0.25 12.45 -10.78
N VAL A 240 0.88 11.88 -10.36
CA VAL A 240 1.11 10.44 -10.30
C VAL A 240 1.50 10.01 -8.88
N VAL A 241 0.73 9.08 -8.32
CA VAL A 241 1.05 8.39 -7.07
C VAL A 241 1.31 6.91 -7.38
N ILE A 242 2.41 6.38 -6.85
CA ILE A 242 2.92 5.04 -7.18
C ILE A 242 2.94 4.16 -5.93
N GLY A 243 2.03 3.19 -5.93
CA GLY A 243 1.70 2.29 -4.83
C GLY A 243 0.85 2.96 -3.75
N GLU A 244 0.11 2.16 -2.99
CA GLU A 244 -0.62 2.62 -1.80
C GLU A 244 0.36 2.90 -0.64
N GLY A 245 0.09 3.91 0.19
CA GLY A 245 0.94 4.25 1.32
C GLY A 245 0.66 5.62 1.92
N ALA A 246 1.72 6.29 2.40
CA ALA A 246 1.62 7.54 3.15
C ALA A 246 1.00 8.70 2.35
N THR A 247 1.26 8.76 1.04
CA THR A 247 0.57 9.68 0.14
C THR A 247 -0.60 8.94 -0.51
N GLU A 248 -1.82 9.42 -0.25
CA GLU A 248 -3.02 8.87 -0.86
C GLU A 248 -3.04 9.14 -2.38
N GLY A 249 -3.40 8.11 -3.15
CA GLY A 249 -3.61 8.22 -4.59
C GLY A 249 -4.96 8.84 -4.95
N CYS A 250 -5.30 8.88 -6.24
CA CYS A 250 -6.68 9.19 -6.66
C CYS A 250 -7.67 8.04 -6.46
N THR A 251 -7.17 6.88 -6.04
CA THR A 251 -7.89 5.68 -5.61
C THR A 251 -6.93 4.83 -4.75
N ASP A 252 -7.41 3.72 -4.21
CA ASP A 252 -6.61 2.73 -3.47
C ASP A 252 -6.55 1.39 -4.23
N ASP A 253 -5.77 0.43 -3.71
CA ASP A 253 -5.58 -0.85 -4.38
C ASP A 253 -6.86 -1.69 -4.50
N GLN A 254 -7.76 -1.60 -3.50
CA GLN A 254 -8.98 -2.39 -3.47
C GLN A 254 -9.99 -1.84 -4.47
N ASP A 255 -10.24 -0.53 -4.41
CA ASP A 255 -11.16 0.13 -5.32
C ASP A 255 -10.69 0.06 -6.77
N ALA A 256 -9.38 0.21 -7.01
CA ALA A 256 -8.79 -0.05 -8.32
C ALA A 256 -9.11 -1.46 -8.82
N ALA A 257 -8.86 -2.49 -8.02
CA ALA A 257 -9.04 -3.88 -8.42
C ALA A 257 -10.50 -4.23 -8.76
N TYR A 258 -11.47 -3.70 -8.01
CA TYR A 258 -12.89 -4.05 -8.17
C TYR A 258 -13.64 -3.13 -9.14
N ASN A 259 -13.28 -1.85 -9.20
CA ASN A 259 -14.11 -0.84 -9.85
C ASN A 259 -13.50 -0.30 -11.15
N ALA A 260 -12.20 -0.47 -11.41
CA ALA A 260 -11.60 0.02 -12.65
C ALA A 260 -12.24 -0.64 -13.88
N ILE A 261 -12.59 0.19 -14.87
CA ILE A 261 -13.30 -0.24 -16.07
C ILE A 261 -12.38 -1.16 -16.87
N ASN A 262 -12.83 -2.39 -17.10
CA ASN A 262 -12.07 -3.45 -17.79
C ASN A 262 -10.74 -3.80 -17.10
N ALA A 263 -10.67 -3.72 -15.77
CA ALA A 263 -9.53 -4.18 -15.00
C ALA A 263 -9.11 -5.61 -15.41
N PRO A 264 -7.80 -5.92 -15.42
CA PRO A 264 -7.33 -7.26 -15.72
C PRO A 264 -7.80 -8.24 -14.63
N LEU A 265 -8.19 -9.46 -15.04
CA LEU A 265 -8.64 -10.51 -14.10
C LEU A 265 -7.59 -10.81 -13.02
N ASN A 266 -6.30 -10.82 -13.42
CA ASN A 266 -5.18 -10.92 -12.50
C ASN A 266 -4.53 -9.54 -12.38
N HIS A 267 -4.84 -8.84 -11.30
CA HIS A 267 -4.32 -7.49 -11.03
C HIS A 267 -2.90 -7.49 -10.42
N ASN A 268 -2.42 -8.64 -9.91
CA ASN A 268 -1.06 -8.83 -9.38
C ASN A 268 -0.61 -7.80 -8.31
N ILE A 269 -1.59 -7.21 -7.62
CA ILE A 269 -1.34 -6.29 -6.52
C ILE A 269 -0.67 -7.06 -5.38
N SER A 270 0.45 -6.53 -4.89
CA SER A 270 1.26 -7.19 -3.85
C SER A 270 1.94 -6.21 -2.92
N GLY A 271 1.84 -6.47 -1.61
CA GLY A 271 2.34 -5.58 -0.56
C GLY A 271 1.69 -4.19 -0.59
N LEU A 272 2.29 -3.23 0.10
CA LEU A 272 2.00 -1.81 -0.04
C LEU A 272 3.15 -1.13 -0.75
N GLY A 273 2.88 -0.06 -1.50
CA GLY A 273 3.88 0.61 -2.34
C GLY A 273 4.19 -0.16 -3.62
N ALA A 274 5.00 0.43 -4.50
CA ALA A 274 5.36 -0.22 -5.76
C ALA A 274 6.85 -0.11 -6.07
N THR A 275 7.33 -1.07 -6.86
CA THR A 275 8.71 -1.17 -7.31
C THR A 275 8.74 -1.18 -8.82
N PHE A 276 9.47 -0.23 -9.41
CA PHE A 276 9.70 -0.16 -10.84
C PHE A 276 11.03 -0.83 -11.17
N VAL A 277 10.98 -1.81 -12.05
CA VAL A 277 12.12 -2.54 -12.58
C VAL A 277 12.34 -2.10 -14.03
N PHE A 278 13.54 -1.65 -14.37
CA PHE A 278 13.88 -1.20 -15.72
C PHE A 278 14.88 -2.15 -16.39
N GLY A 279 14.51 -2.70 -17.54
CA GLY A 279 15.37 -3.50 -18.41
C GLY A 279 15.33 -3.01 -19.85
N LYS A 280 16.13 -3.59 -20.75
CA LYS A 280 16.29 -3.10 -22.14
C LYS A 280 16.48 -1.56 -22.18
N THR A 281 15.65 -0.85 -22.93
CA THR A 281 15.63 0.62 -23.04
C THR A 281 14.73 1.30 -22.01
N GLY A 282 14.20 0.53 -21.06
CA GLY A 282 13.34 1.00 -19.98
C GLY A 282 14.00 2.09 -19.15
N ARG A 283 13.26 3.17 -18.93
CA ARG A 283 13.70 4.32 -18.13
C ARG A 283 12.51 5.10 -17.59
N LEU A 284 12.75 5.84 -16.51
CA LEU A 284 11.85 6.85 -15.97
C LEU A 284 12.24 8.22 -16.50
N VAL A 285 11.30 8.94 -17.11
CA VAL A 285 11.44 10.32 -17.54
C VAL A 285 10.40 11.17 -16.84
N VAL A 286 10.83 12.21 -16.12
CA VAL A 286 9.96 13.23 -15.55
C VAL A 286 10.33 14.56 -16.19
N THR A 287 9.38 15.20 -16.86
CA THR A 287 9.61 16.49 -17.52
C THR A 287 8.47 17.46 -17.32
N ASP A 288 8.77 18.73 -17.12
CA ASP A 288 7.78 19.81 -17.09
C ASP A 288 7.55 20.45 -18.47
N THR A 289 8.13 19.88 -19.52
CA THR A 289 7.92 20.37 -20.89
C THR A 289 6.42 20.32 -21.22
N GLY A 290 5.87 21.46 -21.61
CA GLY A 290 4.44 21.59 -21.92
C GLY A 290 3.51 21.65 -20.70
N ALA A 291 4.05 21.85 -19.49
CA ALA A 291 3.24 22.17 -18.32
C ALA A 291 2.68 23.60 -18.41
N ALA A 292 1.38 23.77 -18.14
CA ALA A 292 0.73 25.07 -18.08
C ALA A 292 0.20 25.41 -16.67
N GLY A 293 0.15 24.43 -15.77
CA GLY A 293 -0.35 24.54 -14.41
C GLY A 293 0.72 24.25 -13.35
N ALA A 294 0.42 23.31 -12.45
CA ALA A 294 1.24 22.99 -11.29
C ALA A 294 2.57 22.28 -11.64
N GLY A 295 2.72 21.79 -12.88
CA GLY A 295 3.82 20.93 -13.31
C GLY A 295 3.69 19.49 -12.81
N PRO A 296 4.66 18.63 -13.16
CA PRO A 296 4.57 17.20 -12.88
C PRO A 296 4.80 16.92 -11.39
N SER A 297 3.97 16.08 -10.80
CA SER A 297 4.10 15.60 -9.42
C SER A 297 4.13 14.07 -9.43
N VAL A 298 5.29 13.49 -9.15
CA VAL A 298 5.52 12.04 -9.11
C VAL A 298 5.93 11.65 -7.69
N VAL A 299 5.12 10.84 -7.04
CA VAL A 299 5.33 10.42 -5.66
C VAL A 299 5.29 8.89 -5.58
N PHE A 300 6.39 8.29 -5.16
CA PHE A 300 6.42 6.88 -4.79
C PHE A 300 6.07 6.74 -3.31
N ASN A 301 5.26 5.75 -2.99
CA ASN A 301 5.13 5.27 -1.61
C ASN A 301 6.16 4.17 -1.33
N SER A 302 6.59 4.07 -0.07
CA SER A 302 7.58 3.06 0.33
C SER A 302 7.04 1.65 0.17
N ARG A 303 7.86 0.78 -0.41
CA ARG A 303 7.49 -0.63 -0.62
C ARG A 303 7.56 -1.43 0.68
N LEU A 304 6.41 -1.84 1.18
CA LEU A 304 6.29 -2.74 2.33
C LEU A 304 5.79 -4.10 1.84
N VAL A 305 6.54 -5.15 2.16
CA VAL A 305 6.20 -6.52 1.77
C VAL A 305 6.09 -7.35 3.04
N ASP A 306 5.03 -8.17 3.09
CA ASP A 306 4.85 -9.13 4.17
C ASP A 306 6.01 -10.15 4.15
N PRO A 307 6.63 -10.47 5.29
CA PRO A 307 7.72 -11.44 5.36
C PRO A 307 7.38 -12.83 4.79
N THR A 308 6.10 -13.18 4.70
CA THR A 308 5.62 -14.45 4.15
C THR A 308 5.46 -14.44 2.62
N ASP A 309 5.45 -13.27 1.98
CA ASP A 309 5.44 -13.14 0.52
C ASP A 309 6.85 -13.30 -0.05
N VAL A 310 7.24 -14.56 -0.25
CA VAL A 310 8.56 -14.93 -0.76
C VAL A 310 8.82 -14.46 -2.20
N GLY A 311 7.79 -14.19 -3.00
CA GLY A 311 7.93 -13.75 -4.39
C GLY A 311 8.28 -12.27 -4.49
N SER A 312 7.75 -11.46 -3.57
CA SER A 312 7.95 -10.02 -3.54
C SER A 312 8.99 -9.56 -2.51
N ALA A 313 9.45 -10.44 -1.61
CA ALA A 313 10.32 -10.08 -0.47
C ALA A 313 11.56 -9.25 -0.86
N ALA A 314 12.18 -9.56 -2.00
CA ALA A 314 13.36 -8.85 -2.50
C ALA A 314 13.09 -7.38 -2.88
N SER A 315 11.82 -7.03 -3.15
CA SER A 315 11.41 -5.66 -3.48
C SER A 315 11.15 -4.76 -2.27
N LYS A 316 11.17 -5.31 -1.06
CA LYS A 316 10.93 -4.54 0.17
C LYS A 316 11.90 -3.37 0.30
N ASN A 317 11.37 -2.18 0.55
CA ASN A 317 12.08 -0.89 0.62
C ASN A 317 12.78 -0.46 -0.68
N VAL A 318 12.53 -1.11 -1.82
CA VAL A 318 13.09 -0.73 -3.14
C VAL A 318 12.00 -0.08 -3.97
N SER A 319 12.20 1.18 -4.39
CA SER A 319 11.28 1.89 -5.28
C SER A 319 11.65 1.70 -6.74
N ILE A 320 12.94 1.76 -7.06
CA ILE A 320 13.44 1.67 -8.45
C ILE A 320 14.66 0.76 -8.50
N ILE A 321 14.70 -0.15 -9.47
CA ILE A 321 15.84 -1.03 -9.72
C ILE A 321 16.04 -1.25 -11.22
N SER A 322 17.28 -1.33 -11.69
CA SER A 322 17.58 -1.80 -13.05
C SER A 322 17.95 -3.28 -13.08
N VAL A 323 17.65 -3.94 -14.20
CA VAL A 323 18.19 -5.26 -14.50
C VAL A 323 19.64 -5.09 -14.97
N ASN A 324 20.57 -5.72 -14.25
CA ASN A 324 22.00 -5.57 -14.46
C ASN A 324 22.61 -6.76 -15.23
N GLY A 325 23.75 -6.51 -15.85
CA GLY A 325 24.53 -7.48 -16.62
C GLY A 325 24.44 -7.26 -18.12
N VAL A 326 24.93 -8.25 -18.87
CA VAL A 326 24.86 -8.33 -20.32
C VAL A 326 24.07 -9.57 -20.70
N TYR A 327 23.10 -9.40 -21.59
CA TYR A 327 22.30 -10.50 -22.10
C TYR A 327 23.18 -11.42 -22.94
N SER A 328 23.30 -12.70 -22.56
CA SER A 328 24.05 -13.70 -23.33
C SER A 328 23.15 -14.73 -24.00
N SER A 329 22.12 -15.20 -23.29
CA SER A 329 21.13 -16.16 -23.78
C SER A 329 19.83 -16.04 -22.97
N PRO A 330 18.71 -16.64 -23.42
CA PRO A 330 17.42 -16.54 -22.74
C PRO A 330 17.39 -16.99 -21.27
N SER A 331 18.37 -17.78 -20.82
CA SER A 331 18.45 -18.28 -19.44
C SER A 331 19.71 -17.83 -18.69
N THR A 332 20.53 -16.96 -19.28
CA THR A 332 21.82 -16.60 -18.69
C THR A 332 22.23 -15.18 -19.03
N ASN A 333 22.45 -14.40 -17.98
CA ASN A 333 23.14 -13.12 -18.05
C ASN A 333 24.60 -13.29 -17.62
N LEU A 334 25.45 -12.38 -18.10
CA LEU A 334 26.83 -12.22 -17.67
C LEU A 334 26.99 -10.91 -16.92
N ASP A 335 28.04 -10.80 -16.11
CA ASP A 335 28.39 -9.52 -15.49
C ASP A 335 28.72 -8.50 -16.58
N LEU A 336 28.41 -7.23 -16.31
CA LEU A 336 28.85 -6.13 -17.17
C LEU A 336 30.27 -5.75 -16.76
N ASP A 337 31.22 -5.95 -17.66
CA ASP A 337 32.61 -5.54 -17.47
C ASP A 337 33.06 -4.64 -18.62
N LEU A 338 33.30 -3.38 -18.30
CA LEU A 338 33.89 -2.36 -19.16
C LEU A 338 35.28 -2.03 -18.59
N PRO A 339 36.37 -2.58 -19.15
CA PRO A 339 37.70 -2.48 -18.58
C PRO A 339 38.11 -1.04 -18.30
N GLY A 340 38.50 -0.78 -17.04
CA GLY A 340 38.95 0.54 -16.59
C GLY A 340 37.85 1.60 -16.49
N GLN A 341 36.58 1.21 -16.64
CA GLN A 341 35.45 2.14 -16.63
C GLN A 341 34.35 1.73 -15.64
N LEU A 342 33.86 0.49 -15.71
CA LEU A 342 32.69 0.07 -14.96
C LEU A 342 32.66 -1.46 -14.85
N HIS A 343 32.42 -1.97 -13.65
CA HIS A 343 32.07 -3.37 -13.44
C HIS A 343 30.78 -3.45 -12.63
N VAL A 344 29.81 -4.25 -13.10
CA VAL A 344 28.53 -4.48 -12.43
C VAL A 344 28.15 -5.95 -12.47
N PRO A 345 27.97 -6.60 -11.31
CA PRO A 345 27.46 -7.96 -11.26
C PRO A 345 26.09 -8.07 -11.90
N LYS A 346 25.83 -9.19 -12.57
CA LYS A 346 24.51 -9.48 -13.14
C LYS A 346 23.43 -9.52 -12.06
N SER A 347 22.21 -9.16 -12.45
CA SER A 347 21.08 -9.28 -11.54
C SER A 347 20.74 -10.74 -11.26
N MET A 348 20.42 -11.01 -10.00
CA MET A 348 19.91 -12.29 -9.53
C MET A 348 18.45 -12.12 -9.10
N LEU A 349 17.62 -13.09 -9.43
CA LEU A 349 16.22 -13.19 -9.02
C LEU A 349 16.11 -14.01 -7.73
N LEU A 350 15.38 -13.50 -6.73
CA LEU A 350 15.04 -14.28 -5.54
C LEU A 350 13.82 -15.16 -5.84
N ALA A 351 14.07 -16.36 -6.38
CA ALA A 351 13.05 -17.38 -6.61
C ALA A 351 13.19 -18.52 -5.58
N GLY A 352 12.63 -18.33 -4.38
CA GLY A 352 12.71 -19.30 -3.29
C GLY A 352 14.00 -19.17 -2.45
N ALA A 353 14.57 -20.29 -2.00
CA ALA A 353 15.70 -20.29 -1.05
C ALA A 353 17.06 -19.96 -1.68
N THR A 354 17.22 -20.17 -2.99
CA THR A 354 18.47 -19.93 -3.71
C THR A 354 18.24 -18.93 -4.85
N PRO A 355 19.02 -17.85 -4.92
CA PRO A 355 18.93 -16.90 -6.02
C PRO A 355 19.27 -17.57 -7.35
N VAL A 356 18.50 -17.26 -8.39
CA VAL A 356 18.70 -17.73 -9.76
C VAL A 356 19.05 -16.55 -10.68
N ASP A 357 19.52 -16.83 -11.89
CA ASP A 357 19.79 -15.76 -12.86
C ASP A 357 18.49 -15.02 -13.22
N ALA A 358 18.54 -13.67 -13.26
CA ALA A 358 17.39 -12.85 -13.63
C ALA A 358 16.77 -13.22 -14.99
N ALA A 359 17.58 -13.70 -15.94
CA ALA A 359 17.08 -14.15 -17.25
C ALA A 359 16.03 -15.27 -17.14
N THR A 360 16.12 -16.13 -16.11
CA THR A 360 15.15 -17.21 -15.88
C THR A 360 13.76 -16.71 -15.47
N GLY A 361 13.68 -15.48 -14.95
CA GLY A 361 12.43 -14.77 -14.68
C GLY A 361 12.05 -13.80 -15.79
N GLU A 362 12.56 -13.98 -17.01
CA GLU A 362 12.28 -13.14 -18.18
C GLU A 362 12.75 -11.68 -18.08
N TYR A 363 13.59 -11.35 -17.09
CA TYR A 363 14.25 -10.06 -17.04
C TYR A 363 15.39 -9.97 -18.06
N VAL A 364 15.35 -8.92 -18.87
CA VAL A 364 16.41 -8.56 -19.81
C VAL A 364 17.22 -7.38 -19.26
N PRO A 365 18.57 -7.48 -19.18
CA PRO A 365 19.42 -6.39 -18.71
C PRO A 365 19.20 -5.07 -19.44
N SER A 366 19.42 -3.96 -18.74
CA SER A 366 19.33 -2.63 -19.34
C SER A 366 20.46 -2.42 -20.35
N THR A 367 20.14 -1.79 -21.48
CA THR A 367 21.12 -1.38 -22.49
C THR A 367 21.61 0.04 -22.28
N LEU A 368 21.06 0.76 -21.29
CA LEU A 368 21.37 2.16 -20.99
C LEU A 368 22.62 2.28 -20.10
N VAL A 369 23.77 1.89 -20.67
CA VAL A 369 25.07 1.86 -19.97
C VAL A 369 25.82 3.17 -20.25
N PRO A 370 26.27 3.92 -19.23
CA PRO A 370 26.99 5.15 -19.46
C PRO A 370 28.34 4.87 -20.11
N THR A 371 28.63 5.60 -21.18
CA THR A 371 29.92 5.56 -21.86
C THR A 371 30.76 6.78 -21.49
N VAL A 372 32.08 6.62 -21.42
CA VAL A 372 33.00 7.76 -21.33
C VAL A 372 33.25 8.34 -22.73
N LEU A 373 33.51 9.64 -22.80
CA LEU A 373 33.86 10.31 -24.06
C LEU A 373 35.02 9.57 -24.76
N PRO A 374 35.01 9.48 -26.10
CA PRO A 374 34.24 10.32 -27.04
C PRO A 374 32.84 9.79 -27.41
N ALA A 375 32.38 8.67 -26.83
CA ALA A 375 31.05 8.14 -27.12
C ALA A 375 29.95 9.11 -26.63
N LEU A 376 28.88 9.26 -27.42
CA LEU A 376 27.73 10.08 -27.04
C LEU A 376 27.15 9.55 -25.71
N PRO A 377 26.79 10.42 -24.76
CA PRO A 377 26.23 9.96 -23.50
C PRO A 377 24.90 9.24 -23.78
N GLU A 378 24.83 7.96 -23.41
CA GLU A 378 23.59 7.18 -23.47
C GLU A 378 22.46 7.85 -22.67
N ASN A 379 21.22 7.48 -22.96
CA ASN A 379 20.08 8.00 -22.19
C ASN A 379 20.15 7.53 -20.72
N PRO A 380 19.79 8.38 -19.74
CA PRO A 380 19.79 7.97 -18.35
C PRO A 380 18.59 7.05 -18.06
N ILE A 381 18.74 6.16 -17.07
CA ILE A 381 17.64 5.30 -16.59
C ILE A 381 16.64 6.12 -15.79
N ILE A 382 17.10 7.14 -15.07
CA ILE A 382 16.24 8.12 -14.40
C ILE A 382 16.61 9.50 -14.94
N ASP A 383 15.68 10.13 -15.63
CA ASP A 383 15.82 11.45 -16.24
C ASP A 383 14.81 12.41 -15.64
N ILE A 384 15.28 13.42 -14.91
CA ILE A 384 14.43 14.48 -14.36
C ILE A 384 14.83 15.78 -15.04
N GLN A 385 13.93 16.38 -15.81
CA GLN A 385 14.20 17.57 -16.61
C GLN A 385 13.17 18.67 -16.33
N PHE A 386 13.62 19.75 -15.72
CA PHE A 386 12.83 20.93 -15.45
C PHE A 386 13.33 22.12 -16.29
N ALA A 387 12.61 22.41 -17.37
CA ALA A 387 12.90 23.50 -18.30
C ALA A 387 11.88 24.63 -18.22
N ALA A 388 10.75 24.44 -17.52
CA ALA A 388 9.68 25.41 -17.40
C ALA A 388 9.59 26.01 -15.99
N GLY A 389 8.99 27.20 -15.89
CA GLY A 389 8.77 27.89 -14.61
C GLY A 389 7.59 27.37 -13.78
N SER A 390 6.91 26.31 -14.23
CA SER A 390 5.87 25.61 -13.46
C SER A 390 6.46 24.94 -12.21
N GLY A 391 5.64 24.40 -11.31
CA GLY A 391 6.16 23.56 -10.23
C GLY A 391 6.74 22.24 -10.75
N GLY A 392 7.28 21.42 -9.86
CA GLY A 392 7.73 20.08 -10.19
C GLY A 392 8.13 19.33 -8.93
N LYS A 393 7.59 18.14 -8.73
CA LYS A 393 7.86 17.33 -7.54
C LYS A 393 8.21 15.91 -7.95
N VAL A 394 9.36 15.42 -7.50
CA VAL A 394 9.74 14.01 -7.56
C VAL A 394 10.13 13.58 -6.16
N PHE A 395 9.37 12.66 -5.57
CA PHE A 395 9.63 12.12 -4.25
C PHE A 395 9.72 10.59 -4.31
N VAL A 396 10.90 10.06 -3.99
CA VAL A 396 11.19 8.62 -3.97
C VAL A 396 11.74 8.24 -2.60
N PRO A 397 10.90 7.67 -1.72
CA PRO A 397 11.29 7.35 -0.37
C PRO A 397 12.04 6.01 -0.25
N GLY A 398 11.85 5.10 -1.21
CA GLY A 398 12.55 3.81 -1.26
C GLY A 398 13.92 3.89 -1.93
N TYR A 399 14.65 2.79 -1.84
CA TYR A 399 15.98 2.65 -2.42
C TYR A 399 15.95 2.64 -3.95
N ILE A 400 16.97 3.25 -4.55
CA ILE A 400 17.18 3.28 -6.00
C ILE A 400 18.46 2.50 -6.30
N SER A 401 18.35 1.44 -7.10
CA SER A 401 19.48 0.59 -7.50
C SER A 401 19.62 0.54 -9.02
N VAL A 402 20.44 1.42 -9.58
CA VAL A 402 20.76 1.49 -11.01
C VAL A 402 22.28 1.40 -11.27
N PRO A 403 22.99 0.38 -10.75
CA PRO A 403 24.45 0.35 -10.71
C PRO A 403 25.13 0.33 -12.07
N GLN A 404 24.42 0.00 -13.16
CA GLN A 404 24.95 0.10 -14.52
C GLN A 404 24.41 1.27 -15.34
N GLY A 405 23.56 2.11 -14.74
CA GLY A 405 22.87 3.21 -15.42
C GLY A 405 23.23 4.59 -14.89
N ARG A 406 22.85 5.60 -15.67
CA ARG A 406 22.97 7.01 -15.27
C ARG A 406 21.69 7.54 -14.65
N ILE A 407 21.82 8.36 -13.61
CA ILE A 407 20.75 9.26 -13.11
C ILE A 407 21.08 10.69 -13.55
N ASN A 408 20.09 11.40 -14.10
CA ASN A 408 20.23 12.78 -14.53
C ASN A 408 19.18 13.67 -13.86
N ILE A 409 19.62 14.80 -13.32
CA ILE A 409 18.76 15.90 -12.85
C ILE A 409 19.19 17.17 -13.58
N ALA A 410 18.38 17.62 -14.52
CA ALA A 410 18.62 18.83 -15.29
C ALA A 410 17.57 19.89 -14.98
N VAL A 411 18.01 21.07 -14.57
CA VAL A 411 17.20 22.26 -14.34
C VAL A 411 17.75 23.38 -15.23
N ALA A 412 16.87 24.00 -16.01
CA ALA A 412 17.25 25.14 -16.84
C ALA A 412 17.63 26.37 -15.98
N PRO A 413 18.49 27.27 -16.51
CA PRO A 413 18.94 28.43 -15.76
C PRO A 413 17.81 29.24 -15.12
N GLY A 414 17.88 29.43 -13.80
CA GLY A 414 16.88 30.18 -13.03
C GLY A 414 15.53 29.48 -12.81
N MET A 415 15.35 28.23 -13.26
CA MET A 415 14.10 27.47 -13.14
C MET A 415 14.01 26.57 -11.89
N GLY A 416 14.91 26.76 -10.92
CA GLY A 416 14.94 25.95 -9.69
C GLY A 416 13.79 26.22 -8.71
N ALA A 417 13.17 27.40 -8.77
CA ALA A 417 12.08 27.77 -7.87
C ALA A 417 10.87 26.83 -8.03
N ASN A 418 10.22 26.48 -6.90
CA ASN A 418 9.06 25.58 -6.85
C ASN A 418 9.30 24.15 -7.36
N LYS A 419 10.57 23.75 -7.51
CA LYS A 419 10.96 22.37 -7.85
C LYS A 419 11.47 21.65 -6.60
N SER A 420 11.04 20.41 -6.41
CA SER A 420 11.56 19.49 -5.39
C SER A 420 11.97 18.16 -6.01
N VAL A 421 13.20 17.72 -5.71
CA VAL A 421 13.67 16.36 -6.03
C VAL A 421 14.26 15.73 -4.78
N GLU A 422 13.61 14.69 -4.31
CA GLU A 422 13.95 14.00 -3.08
C GLU A 422 14.06 12.50 -3.37
N LEU A 423 15.29 11.99 -3.44
CA LEU A 423 15.63 10.58 -3.59
C LEU A 423 16.29 10.12 -2.30
N VAL A 424 15.48 9.73 -1.31
CA VAL A 424 15.88 9.74 0.11
C VAL A 424 15.94 8.35 0.76
N GLY A 425 15.72 7.28 -0.01
CA GLY A 425 15.84 5.89 0.47
C GLY A 425 17.22 5.26 0.28
N GLY A 426 18.17 5.99 -0.30
CA GLY A 426 19.51 5.56 -0.71
C GLY A 426 19.61 5.36 -2.22
N VAL A 427 20.81 5.61 -2.78
CA VAL A 427 21.05 5.60 -4.22
C VAL A 427 22.32 4.80 -4.55
N LEU A 428 22.19 3.81 -5.43
CA LEU A 428 23.30 3.16 -6.12
C LEU A 428 23.16 3.42 -7.61
N ALA A 429 24.16 4.04 -8.23
CA ALA A 429 24.13 4.36 -9.66
C ALA A 429 25.52 4.15 -10.29
N ALA A 430 25.59 4.02 -11.61
CA ALA A 430 26.89 4.09 -12.29
C ALA A 430 27.47 5.49 -12.23
N THR A 431 26.67 6.47 -12.66
CA THR A 431 27.05 7.87 -12.64
C THR A 431 25.85 8.76 -12.40
N PHE A 432 26.12 9.94 -11.87
CA PHE A 432 25.11 10.95 -11.57
C PHE A 432 25.48 12.24 -12.28
N THR A 433 24.56 12.78 -13.08
CA THR A 433 24.74 14.08 -13.75
C THR A 433 23.73 15.07 -13.25
N GLN A 434 24.20 16.29 -12.99
CA GLN A 434 23.40 17.37 -12.45
C GLN A 434 23.80 18.69 -13.14
N THR A 435 22.82 19.52 -13.49
CA THR A 435 23.08 20.89 -13.99
C THR A 435 23.61 21.77 -12.87
N VAL A 436 24.09 22.99 -13.19
CA VAL A 436 24.55 23.96 -12.18
C VAL A 436 23.37 24.45 -11.35
N ASP A 437 22.29 24.85 -12.01
CA ASP A 437 21.02 25.16 -11.34
C ASP A 437 20.40 23.91 -10.74
N GLN A 438 19.86 24.05 -9.53
CA GLN A 438 19.25 22.98 -8.74
C GLN A 438 17.79 23.25 -8.45
N PRO A 439 16.98 22.20 -8.23
CA PRO A 439 15.68 22.34 -7.59
C PRO A 439 15.82 23.04 -6.23
N ALA A 440 14.83 23.87 -5.88
CA ALA A 440 14.79 24.59 -4.60
C ALA A 440 14.91 23.66 -3.39
N ILE A 441 14.34 22.45 -3.48
CA ILE A 441 14.53 21.38 -2.52
C ILE A 441 15.23 20.22 -3.24
N THR A 442 16.43 19.86 -2.78
CA THR A 442 17.19 18.74 -3.31
C THR A 442 17.74 17.91 -2.15
N SER A 443 17.39 16.63 -2.10
CA SER A 443 17.93 15.68 -1.12
C SER A 443 18.15 14.32 -1.78
N LEU A 444 19.41 13.90 -1.89
CA LEU A 444 19.82 12.74 -2.67
C LEU A 444 20.63 11.79 -1.79
N GLY A 445 20.26 10.52 -1.71
CA GLY A 445 20.92 9.54 -0.84
C GLY A 445 19.96 9.06 0.21
N MET A 446 20.33 9.09 1.49
CA MET A 446 19.52 8.53 2.56
C MET A 446 19.38 9.52 3.69
N ILE A 447 18.13 9.87 3.98
CA ILE A 447 17.81 10.61 5.19
C ILE A 447 17.60 9.58 6.29
N ASN A 448 18.37 9.70 7.37
CA ASN A 448 18.14 8.92 8.58
C ASN A 448 16.80 9.38 9.18
N ARG A 449 15.75 8.59 8.92
CA ARG A 449 14.40 9.02 9.29
C ARG A 449 14.21 8.86 10.79
N ILE A 450 13.81 9.96 11.42
CA ILE A 450 13.77 10.14 12.85
C ILE A 450 12.59 9.33 13.42
N VAL A 451 12.92 8.38 14.31
CA VAL A 451 12.05 7.79 15.34
C VAL A 451 10.80 7.07 14.82
N GLN A 452 10.94 5.79 14.46
CA GLN A 452 9.80 4.89 14.36
C GLN A 452 9.20 4.67 15.75
N LYS A 453 7.92 5.04 15.95
CA LYS A 453 7.18 4.77 17.17
C LYS A 453 6.18 3.64 16.94
N THR A 454 6.13 2.69 17.86
CA THR A 454 5.06 1.71 17.94
C THR A 454 3.98 2.24 18.86
N PHE A 455 2.80 2.51 18.33
CA PHE A 455 1.62 2.91 19.08
C PHE A 455 0.69 1.72 19.29
N LYS A 456 0.10 1.64 20.48
CA LYS A 456 -1.07 0.81 20.75
C LYS A 456 -2.30 1.71 20.71
N LEU A 457 -3.16 1.46 19.74
CA LEU A 457 -4.45 2.11 19.59
C LEU A 457 -5.51 1.23 20.25
N VAL A 458 -6.38 1.84 21.05
CA VAL A 458 -7.49 1.15 21.71
C VAL A 458 -8.76 1.97 21.47
N ALA A 459 -9.65 1.45 20.63
CA ALA A 459 -11.01 1.97 20.45
C ALA A 459 -11.97 1.18 21.34
N THR A 460 -12.72 1.86 22.20
CA THR A 460 -13.68 1.22 23.10
C THR A 460 -15.04 1.90 23.00
N THR A 461 -16.11 1.10 22.91
CA THR A 461 -17.48 1.61 23.01
C THR A 461 -17.76 2.13 24.42
N ASP A 462 -18.20 3.37 24.55
CA ASP A 462 -18.49 4.01 25.83
C ASP A 462 -19.83 3.56 26.41
N GLN A 463 -19.86 3.38 27.73
CA GLN A 463 -21.06 3.22 28.59
C GLN A 463 -22.13 2.20 28.15
N SER A 464 -21.82 1.24 27.27
CA SER A 464 -22.81 0.34 26.69
C SER A 464 -22.46 -1.14 26.93
N THR A 465 -23.48 -1.95 27.27
CA THR A 465 -23.38 -3.41 27.45
C THR A 465 -23.91 -4.14 26.23
N PRO A 466 -23.15 -5.05 25.59
CA PRO A 466 -21.77 -5.42 25.89
C PRO A 466 -20.76 -4.36 25.44
N ARG A 467 -19.68 -4.23 26.22
CA ARG A 467 -18.55 -3.34 25.91
C ARG A 467 -17.63 -4.06 24.93
N VAL A 468 -17.35 -3.42 23.80
CA VAL A 468 -16.44 -3.94 22.77
C VAL A 468 -15.21 -3.05 22.72
N SER A 469 -14.04 -3.69 22.66
CA SER A 469 -12.74 -3.05 22.54
C SER A 469 -12.04 -3.59 21.31
N SER A 470 -11.56 -2.71 20.45
CA SER A 470 -10.66 -3.05 19.36
C SER A 470 -9.28 -2.48 19.64
N VAL A 471 -8.25 -3.31 19.53
CA VAL A 471 -6.86 -2.98 19.81
C VAL A 471 -6.04 -3.20 18.56
N ALA A 472 -5.33 -2.16 18.11
CA ALA A 472 -4.35 -2.25 17.05
C ALA A 472 -2.96 -1.86 17.58
N VAL A 473 -1.93 -2.57 17.16
CA VAL A 473 -0.53 -2.18 17.38
C VAL A 473 0.04 -1.80 16.04
N VAL A 474 0.40 -0.52 15.91
CA VAL A 474 0.88 0.07 14.66
C VAL A 474 2.26 0.67 14.86
N GLN A 475 3.13 0.48 13.89
CA GLN A 475 4.39 1.19 13.80
C GLN A 475 4.19 2.34 12.84
N ILE A 476 4.56 3.55 13.23
CA ILE A 476 4.47 4.74 12.40
C ILE A 476 5.76 5.52 12.53
N ASN A 477 6.28 6.05 11.44
CA ASN A 477 7.36 7.01 11.46
C ASN A 477 6.86 8.46 11.32
N ASP A 478 7.77 9.40 11.50
CA ASP A 478 7.51 10.84 11.45
C ASP A 478 7.01 11.37 10.09
N TYR A 479 7.16 10.59 9.01
CA TYR A 479 6.64 10.90 7.67
C TYR A 479 5.28 10.26 7.35
N GLY A 480 4.69 9.50 8.28
CA GLY A 480 3.39 8.86 8.09
C GLY A 480 3.43 7.51 7.35
N GLU A 481 4.59 6.90 7.21
CA GLU A 481 4.67 5.50 6.80
C GLU A 481 4.29 4.62 7.99
N PHE A 482 3.45 3.62 7.76
CA PHE A 482 2.96 2.78 8.84
C PHE A 482 2.91 1.29 8.49
N ALA A 483 2.98 0.45 9.52
CA ALA A 483 2.75 -0.98 9.44
C ALA A 483 1.85 -1.40 10.60
N ILE A 484 0.85 -2.25 10.32
CA ILE A 484 -0.02 -2.82 11.34
C ILE A 484 0.57 -4.15 11.78
N ASN A 485 1.11 -4.21 12.99
CA ASN A 485 1.72 -5.43 13.54
C ASN A 485 0.67 -6.42 14.06
N SER A 486 -0.43 -5.92 14.60
CA SER A 486 -1.52 -6.75 15.11
C SER A 486 -2.82 -5.97 15.21
N TRP A 487 -3.94 -6.64 14.95
CA TRP A 487 -5.28 -6.11 15.19
C TRP A 487 -6.15 -7.19 15.84
N VAL A 488 -6.72 -6.90 17.00
CA VAL A 488 -7.66 -7.79 17.69
C VAL A 488 -8.89 -7.01 18.12
N THR A 489 -10.08 -7.60 17.93
CA THR A 489 -11.34 -7.05 18.46
C THR A 489 -11.90 -8.04 19.47
N GLU A 490 -12.13 -7.57 20.70
CA GLU A 490 -12.63 -8.37 21.81
C GLU A 490 -13.92 -7.77 22.36
N SER A 491 -14.92 -8.62 22.61
CA SER A 491 -16.07 -8.23 23.41
C SER A 491 -15.84 -8.71 24.84
N SER A 492 -15.74 -7.80 25.81
CA SER A 492 -15.79 -8.20 27.22
C SER A 492 -17.25 -8.56 27.51
N GLY A 493 -17.55 -9.86 27.55
CA GLY A 493 -18.81 -10.34 28.10
C GLY A 493 -18.83 -10.04 29.58
N SER A 494 -19.81 -9.29 30.06
CA SER A 494 -20.22 -9.42 31.46
C SER A 494 -20.57 -10.90 31.64
N THR A 495 -19.74 -11.66 32.35
CA THR A 495 -20.19 -12.89 32.97
C THR A 495 -21.47 -12.57 33.73
N PRO A 496 -22.57 -13.32 33.50
CA PRO A 496 -23.85 -13.07 34.17
C PRO A 496 -23.71 -13.14 35.69
#